data_AF-A0AAD6IBX5-F1
#
_entry.id   AF-A0AAD6IBX5-F1
#
_cell.length_a   1.000
_cell.length_b   1.000
_cell.length_c   1.000
_cell.angle_alpha   90.00
_cell.angle_beta   90.00
_cell.angle_gamma   90.00
#
_symmetry.space_group_name_H-M   'P 1'
#
loop_
_entity.id
_entity.type
_entity.pdbx_description
1 polymer ?
#
loop_
_entity_poly.entity_id
_entity_poly.type
_entity_poly.pdbx_seq_one_letter_code
_entity_poly.pdbx_strand_id
1 'polypeptide(L)'
;MPKRKADSDPQNSSKPKRDKYAENCKLADRIERSGVPVDSPCDYCFVRGKVCIMSPYSDSKKCSTCARRGQTCERSFHSDKEWDDLQRDEQRLAQELEEAQKLFLQHSQKMNEAMAKVLRLQTHQKFLKDRGGRMLNHDQAVSDRLNADDPPTADEFREFDRLAEQQEIRQLAATSEDASLMRMVSSFDQVPSAFWDGQDAFLIW
;
A
#
# COMPACT_ATOMS: atom_id res chain seq x y z
N MET A 1 10.14 69.34 -62.97
CA MET A 1 11.15 68.29 -62.74
C MET A 1 11.59 68.41 -61.28
N PRO A 2 11.58 67.34 -60.45
CA PRO A 2 12.41 66.16 -60.69
C PRO A 2 11.70 64.80 -60.52
N LYS A 3 12.31 63.81 -61.15
CA LYS A 3 11.93 62.40 -61.27
C LYS A 3 12.18 61.66 -59.96
N ARG A 4 11.17 60.98 -59.40
CA ARG A 4 11.41 59.93 -58.38
C ARG A 4 11.69 58.63 -59.11
N LYS A 5 12.88 58.09 -58.85
CA LYS A 5 13.43 56.89 -59.46
C LYS A 5 12.63 55.67 -58.97
N ALA A 6 12.38 54.75 -59.89
CA ALA A 6 11.95 53.41 -59.58
C ALA A 6 13.10 52.70 -58.86
N ASP A 7 12.89 52.37 -57.59
CA ASP A 7 13.74 51.41 -56.90
C ASP A 7 13.29 50.02 -57.35
N SER A 8 14.06 49.48 -58.28
CA SER A 8 13.98 48.10 -58.75
C SER A 8 14.49 47.18 -57.65
N ASP A 9 13.58 46.42 -57.03
CA ASP A 9 13.93 45.36 -56.08
C ASP A 9 14.88 44.34 -56.72
N PRO A 10 15.97 43.96 -56.03
CA PRO A 10 16.92 42.98 -56.53
C PRO A 10 16.34 41.58 -56.45
N GLN A 11 16.15 40.99 -57.63
CA GLN A 11 16.17 39.56 -57.95
C GLN A 11 16.07 38.58 -56.76
N ASN A 12 14.85 38.08 -56.55
CA ASN A 12 14.58 36.84 -55.84
C ASN A 12 15.27 35.67 -56.58
N SER A 13 16.54 35.42 -56.25
CA SER A 13 17.30 34.27 -56.75
C SER A 13 16.70 33.00 -56.13
N SER A 14 15.88 32.32 -56.91
CA SER A 14 15.34 31.01 -56.58
C SER A 14 16.48 30.05 -56.25
N LYS A 15 16.61 29.67 -54.97
CA LYS A 15 17.54 28.64 -54.53
C LYS A 15 17.36 27.39 -55.41
N PRO A 16 18.45 26.75 -55.90
CA PRO A 16 18.32 25.57 -56.73
C PRO A 16 17.53 24.49 -55.97
N LYS A 17 16.54 23.89 -56.63
CA LYS A 17 15.76 22.78 -56.07
C LYS A 17 16.74 21.67 -55.70
N ARG A 18 16.90 21.38 -54.40
CA ARG A 18 17.73 20.28 -53.90
C ARG A 18 17.29 18.99 -54.58
N ASP A 19 18.25 18.31 -55.20
CA ASP A 19 18.00 17.00 -55.77
C ASP A 19 17.88 15.97 -54.63
N LYS A 20 16.63 15.78 -54.20
CA LYS A 20 16.25 14.84 -53.15
C LYS A 20 16.66 13.40 -53.48
N TYR A 21 16.71 13.05 -54.77
CA TYR A 21 17.17 11.73 -55.21
C TYR A 21 18.67 11.57 -54.96
N ALA A 22 19.48 12.56 -55.34
CA ALA A 22 20.91 12.55 -55.07
C ALA A 22 21.24 12.49 -53.57
N GLU A 23 20.49 13.21 -52.71
CA GLU A 23 20.64 13.13 -51.25
C GLU A 23 20.31 11.73 -50.70
N ASN A 24 19.23 11.12 -51.19
CA ASN A 24 18.83 9.76 -50.83
C ASN A 24 19.85 8.70 -51.25
N CYS A 25 20.43 8.84 -52.45
CA CYS A 25 21.51 7.95 -52.90
C CYS A 25 22.76 8.08 -52.01
N LYS A 26 23.17 9.31 -51.68
CA LYS A 26 24.30 9.54 -50.76
C LYS A 26 24.07 8.94 -49.37
N LEU A 27 22.85 9.04 -48.86
CA LEU A 27 22.48 8.40 -47.59
C LEU A 27 22.56 6.89 -47.68
N ALA A 28 22.04 6.29 -48.75
CA ALA A 28 22.09 4.86 -48.96
C ALA A 28 23.52 4.33 -49.09
N ASP A 29 24.37 5.00 -49.87
CA ASP A 29 25.78 4.62 -50.03
C ASP A 29 26.53 4.73 -48.70
N ARG A 30 26.18 5.71 -47.85
CA ARG A 30 26.72 5.82 -46.49
C ARG A 30 26.31 4.62 -45.64
N ILE A 31 25.02 4.27 -45.66
CA ILE A 31 24.48 3.11 -44.94
C ILE A 31 25.09 1.80 -45.44
N GLU A 32 25.35 1.65 -46.73
CA GLU A 32 25.99 0.43 -47.26
C GLU A 32 27.45 0.30 -46.83
N ARG A 33 28.16 1.41 -46.64
CA ARG A 33 29.56 1.40 -46.19
C ARG A 33 29.72 1.16 -44.69
N SER A 34 28.86 1.75 -43.87
CA SER A 34 28.96 1.69 -42.40
C SER A 34 27.90 0.82 -41.73
N GLY A 35 27.00 0.24 -42.52
CA GLY A 35 25.88 -0.55 -42.01
C GLY A 35 26.18 -2.03 -41.94
N VAL A 36 25.32 -2.70 -41.18
CA VAL A 36 25.37 -4.13 -40.93
C VAL A 36 24.11 -4.76 -41.54
N PRO A 37 24.20 -5.95 -42.17
CA PRO A 37 23.02 -6.69 -42.57
C PRO A 37 22.19 -7.02 -41.34
N VAL A 38 20.91 -6.73 -41.41
CA VAL A 38 19.98 -6.98 -40.32
C VAL A 38 19.43 -8.40 -40.44
N ASP A 39 19.46 -9.17 -39.34
CA ASP A 39 18.95 -10.55 -39.28
C ASP A 39 17.50 -10.65 -39.75
N SER A 40 16.72 -9.61 -39.45
CA SER A 40 15.33 -9.52 -39.81
C SER A 40 15.09 -8.31 -40.72
N PRO A 41 14.89 -8.51 -42.04
CA PRO A 41 14.75 -7.42 -43.02
C PRO A 41 13.43 -6.66 -42.85
N CYS A 42 13.33 -5.43 -43.38
CA CYS A 42 12.03 -4.76 -43.48
C CYS A 42 11.15 -5.42 -44.54
N ASP A 43 9.83 -5.23 -44.44
CA ASP A 43 8.82 -5.87 -45.29
C ASP A 43 9.12 -5.73 -46.78
N TYR A 44 9.55 -4.55 -47.21
CA TYR A 44 9.93 -4.32 -48.59
C TYR A 44 11.14 -5.17 -49.01
N CYS A 45 12.20 -5.19 -48.20
CA CYS A 45 13.40 -5.98 -48.49
C CYS A 45 13.10 -7.48 -48.43
N PHE A 46 12.23 -7.91 -47.52
CA PHE A 46 11.78 -9.30 -47.40
C PHE A 46 11.04 -9.76 -48.66
N VAL A 47 10.00 -9.03 -49.07
CA VAL A 47 9.18 -9.35 -50.27
C VAL A 47 10.02 -9.36 -51.55
N ARG A 48 11.07 -8.55 -51.62
CA ARG A 48 11.95 -8.42 -52.80
C ARG A 48 13.20 -9.29 -52.72
N GLY A 49 13.41 -10.06 -51.65
CA GLY A 49 14.61 -10.87 -51.45
C GLY A 49 15.90 -10.03 -51.46
N LYS A 50 15.87 -8.80 -50.93
CA LYS A 50 17.02 -7.90 -50.85
C LYS A 50 17.62 -7.96 -49.45
N VAL A 51 18.95 -7.90 -49.38
CA VAL A 51 19.66 -7.76 -48.10
C VAL A 51 19.34 -6.40 -47.50
N CYS A 52 18.77 -6.39 -46.30
CA CYS A 52 18.45 -5.17 -45.59
C CYS A 52 19.67 -4.72 -44.78
N ILE A 53 20.35 -3.67 -45.25
CA ILE A 53 21.52 -3.10 -44.56
C ILE A 53 21.07 -1.81 -43.86
N MET A 54 21.33 -1.70 -42.57
CA MET A 54 21.04 -0.52 -41.75
C MET A 54 22.30 -0.07 -41.01
N SER A 55 22.43 1.23 -40.76
CA SER A 55 23.55 1.76 -40.00
C SER A 55 23.16 1.95 -38.54
N PRO A 56 23.82 1.27 -37.58
CA PRO A 56 23.50 1.41 -36.16
C PRO A 56 23.88 2.78 -35.59
N TYR A 57 24.85 3.45 -36.22
CA TYR A 57 25.38 4.74 -35.77
C TYR A 57 24.77 5.96 -36.49
N SER A 58 23.84 5.75 -37.41
CA SER A 58 23.23 6.85 -38.16
C SER A 58 21.85 7.19 -37.62
N ASP A 59 21.53 8.48 -37.51
CA ASP A 59 20.18 8.96 -37.14
C ASP A 59 19.09 8.55 -38.16
N SER A 60 19.49 7.98 -39.30
CA SER A 60 18.56 7.49 -40.31
C SER A 60 17.93 6.18 -39.88
N LYS A 61 16.62 6.22 -39.64
CA LYS A 61 15.78 5.03 -39.43
C LYS A 61 15.54 4.20 -40.70
N LYS A 62 16.23 4.49 -41.80
CA LYS A 62 16.05 3.83 -43.10
C LYS A 62 17.17 2.84 -43.38
N CYS A 63 16.83 1.68 -43.95
CA CYS A 63 17.82 0.81 -44.59
C CYS A 63 18.29 1.39 -45.91
N SER A 64 19.44 0.92 -46.43
CA SER A 64 20.04 1.40 -47.68
C SER A 64 19.04 1.39 -48.85
N THR A 65 18.28 0.31 -48.99
CA THR A 65 17.31 0.14 -50.09
C THR A 65 16.14 1.11 -49.97
N CYS A 66 15.57 1.29 -48.78
CA CYS A 66 14.49 2.25 -48.55
C CYS A 66 14.99 3.70 -48.65
N ALA A 67 16.23 3.97 -48.23
CA ALA A 67 16.89 5.25 -48.40
C ALA A 67 17.01 5.62 -49.89
N ARG A 68 17.50 4.71 -50.76
CA ARG A 68 17.56 4.94 -52.22
C ARG A 68 16.19 5.29 -52.81
N ARG A 69 15.13 4.62 -52.35
CA ARG A 69 13.74 4.87 -52.80
C ARG A 69 13.14 6.16 -52.25
N GLY A 70 13.76 6.76 -51.24
CA GLY A 70 13.22 7.91 -50.52
C GLY A 70 11.99 7.59 -49.65
N GLN A 71 11.67 6.31 -49.45
CA GLN A 71 10.54 5.87 -48.64
C GLN A 71 10.93 5.71 -47.18
N THR A 72 9.96 5.68 -46.28
CA THR A 72 10.18 5.30 -44.88
C THR A 72 10.45 3.79 -44.81
N CYS A 73 11.31 3.39 -43.89
CA CYS A 73 11.47 1.99 -43.55
C CYS A 73 10.51 1.70 -42.42
N GLU A 74 9.66 0.69 -42.59
CA GLU A 74 8.65 0.29 -41.59
C GLU A 74 9.30 -0.25 -40.31
N ARG A 75 10.53 -0.74 -40.44
CA ARG A 75 11.35 -1.22 -39.33
C ARG A 75 12.23 -0.08 -38.80
N SER A 76 11.86 0.47 -37.64
CA SER A 76 12.77 1.26 -36.82
C SER A 76 13.48 0.33 -35.84
N PHE A 77 14.80 0.24 -35.91
CA PHE A 77 15.57 -0.36 -34.83
C PHE A 77 15.63 0.60 -33.66
N HIS A 78 15.46 0.06 -32.47
CA HIS A 78 15.77 0.78 -31.26
C HIS A 78 17.28 0.91 -31.14
N SER A 79 17.76 2.13 -30.87
CA SER A 79 19.19 2.35 -30.66
C SER A 79 19.66 1.72 -29.35
N ASP A 80 20.95 1.40 -29.21
CA ASP A 80 21.51 0.90 -27.94
C ASP A 80 21.18 1.84 -26.77
N LYS A 81 21.14 3.15 -27.02
CA LYS A 81 20.71 4.14 -26.04
C LYS A 81 19.25 3.94 -25.58
N GLU A 82 18.35 3.62 -26.50
CA GLU A 82 16.94 3.36 -26.17
C GLU A 82 16.80 2.08 -25.32
N TRP A 83 17.66 1.08 -25.55
CA TRP A 83 17.74 -0.12 -24.71
C TRP A 83 18.29 0.20 -23.32
N ASP A 84 19.37 0.99 -23.23
CA ASP A 84 19.93 1.43 -21.95
C ASP A 84 18.92 2.27 -21.14
N ASP A 85 18.18 3.15 -21.82
CA ASP A 85 17.09 3.94 -21.23
C ASP A 85 16.00 3.01 -20.68
N LEU A 86 15.57 2.02 -21.47
CA LEU A 86 14.57 1.04 -21.04
C LEU A 86 15.03 0.22 -19.82
N GLN A 87 16.29 -0.22 -19.81
CA GLN A 87 16.85 -0.98 -18.69
C GLN A 87 16.95 -0.14 -17.41
N ARG A 88 17.32 1.14 -17.53
CA ARG A 88 17.30 2.07 -16.40
C ARG A 88 15.89 2.30 -15.85
N ASP A 89 14.93 2.46 -16.74
CA ASP A 89 13.54 2.64 -16.35
C ASP A 89 12.97 1.39 -15.67
N GLU A 90 13.30 0.19 -16.16
CA GLU A 90 12.93 -1.07 -15.52
C GLU A 90 13.53 -1.18 -14.11
N GLN A 91 14.81 -0.86 -13.94
CA GLN A 91 15.47 -0.87 -12.63
C GLN A 91 14.84 0.15 -11.67
N ARG A 92 14.52 1.36 -12.15
CA ARG A 92 13.82 2.38 -11.35
C ARG A 92 12.46 1.87 -10.89
N LEU A 93 11.66 1.32 -11.81
CA LEU A 93 10.33 0.79 -11.49
C LEU A 93 10.40 -0.38 -10.51
N ALA A 94 11.41 -1.24 -10.62
CA ALA A 94 11.62 -2.34 -9.68
C ALA A 94 11.90 -1.83 -8.25
N GLN A 95 12.72 -0.78 -8.12
CA GLN A 95 13.00 -0.14 -6.83
C GLN A 95 11.74 0.53 -6.24
N GLU A 96 11.02 1.31 -7.05
CA GLU A 96 9.77 1.95 -6.63
C GLU A 96 8.72 0.92 -6.18
N LEU A 97 8.63 -0.21 -6.88
CA LEU A 97 7.73 -1.32 -6.53
C LEU A 97 8.13 -1.96 -5.20
N GLU A 98 9.43 -2.20 -4.96
CA GLU A 98 9.91 -2.76 -3.69
C GLU A 98 9.61 -1.81 -2.51
N GLU A 99 9.83 -0.50 -2.68
CA GLU A 99 9.51 0.51 -1.68
C GLU A 99 8.01 0.58 -1.39
N ALA A 100 7.18 0.59 -2.44
CA ALA A 100 5.72 0.56 -2.30
C ALA A 100 5.23 -0.69 -1.56
N GLN A 101 5.80 -1.86 -1.85
CA GLN A 101 5.49 -3.10 -1.13
C GLN A 101 5.87 -3.03 0.35
N LYS A 102 7.05 -2.49 0.69
CA LYS A 102 7.48 -2.30 2.08
C LYS A 102 6.52 -1.38 2.84
N LEU A 103 6.14 -0.25 2.24
CA LEU A 103 5.17 0.68 2.85
C LEU A 103 3.81 0.01 3.05
N PHE A 104 3.32 -0.74 2.07
CA PHE A 104 2.07 -1.48 2.17
C PHE A 104 2.09 -2.47 3.37
N LEU A 105 3.16 -3.24 3.53
CA LEU A 105 3.31 -4.17 4.65
C LEU A 105 3.31 -3.46 6.01
N GLN A 106 4.02 -2.33 6.14
CA GLN A 106 4.02 -1.54 7.37
C GLN A 106 2.64 -0.98 7.71
N HIS A 107 1.91 -0.49 6.71
CA HIS A 107 0.54 -0.01 6.90
C HIS A 107 -0.41 -1.16 7.27
N SER A 108 -0.27 -2.32 6.64
CA SER A 108 -1.06 -3.51 6.99
C SER A 108 -0.84 -3.94 8.44
N GLN A 109 0.39 -3.86 8.95
CA GLN A 109 0.68 -4.17 10.37
C GLN A 109 -0.04 -3.22 11.31
N LYS A 110 0.08 -1.90 11.08
CA LYS A 110 -0.62 -0.87 11.87
C LYS A 110 -2.14 -1.02 11.81
N MET A 111 -2.68 -1.37 10.64
CA MET A 111 -4.10 -1.65 10.46
C MET A 111 -4.54 -2.85 11.32
N ASN A 112 -3.76 -3.92 11.33
CA ASN A 112 -4.05 -5.11 12.13
C ASN A 112 -3.99 -4.81 13.64
N GLU A 113 -3.03 -4.00 14.10
CA GLU A 113 -2.96 -3.56 15.51
C GLU A 113 -4.18 -2.72 15.91
N ALA A 114 -4.59 -1.78 15.05
CA ALA A 114 -5.78 -0.97 15.27
C ALA A 114 -7.05 -1.85 15.29
N MET A 115 -7.16 -2.81 14.38
CA MET A 115 -8.27 -3.77 14.34
C MET A 115 -8.34 -4.61 15.62
N ALA A 116 -7.21 -5.13 16.11
CA ALA A 116 -7.15 -5.86 17.37
C ALA A 116 -7.61 -5.00 18.56
N LYS A 117 -7.24 -3.72 18.59
CA LYS A 117 -7.74 -2.77 19.60
C LYS A 117 -9.25 -2.57 19.52
N VAL A 118 -9.81 -2.43 18.31
CA VAL A 118 -11.25 -2.31 18.10
C VAL A 118 -11.98 -3.55 18.64
N LEU A 119 -11.50 -4.75 18.32
CA LEU A 119 -12.10 -6.00 18.80
C LEU A 119 -12.07 -6.12 20.33
N ARG A 120 -10.96 -5.75 20.97
CA ARG A 120 -10.87 -5.70 22.44
C ARG A 120 -11.88 -4.72 23.03
N LEU A 121 -11.96 -3.50 22.49
CA LEU A 121 -12.91 -2.49 22.97
C LEU A 121 -14.37 -2.92 22.78
N GLN A 122 -14.70 -3.58 21.67
CA GLN A 122 -16.03 -4.14 21.45
C GLN A 122 -16.36 -5.23 22.48
N THR A 123 -15.41 -6.09 22.81
CA THR A 123 -15.59 -7.14 23.82
C THR A 123 -15.82 -6.52 25.20
N HIS A 124 -15.01 -5.53 25.58
CA HIS A 124 -15.18 -4.80 26.83
C HIS A 124 -16.52 -4.06 26.90
N GLN A 125 -16.94 -3.43 25.79
CA GLN A 125 -18.23 -2.76 25.72
C GLN A 125 -19.39 -3.74 25.90
N LYS A 126 -19.33 -4.92 25.28
CA LYS A 126 -20.35 -5.97 25.45
C LYS A 126 -20.39 -6.43 26.91
N PHE A 127 -19.24 -6.69 27.51
CA PHE A 127 -19.15 -7.07 28.93
C PHE A 127 -19.77 -6.02 29.86
N LEU A 128 -19.45 -4.74 29.67
CA LEU A 128 -20.01 -3.65 30.49
C LEU A 128 -21.53 -3.53 30.32
N LYS A 129 -22.05 -3.68 29.09
CA LYS A 129 -23.49 -3.68 28.83
C LYS A 129 -24.20 -4.85 29.53
N ASP A 130 -23.61 -6.04 29.45
CA ASP A 130 -24.14 -7.25 30.07
C ASP A 130 -24.11 -7.16 31.61
N ARG A 131 -23.01 -6.68 32.20
CA ARG A 131 -22.92 -6.39 33.64
C ARG A 131 -23.94 -5.34 34.08
N GLY A 132 -24.07 -4.24 33.33
CA GLY A 132 -25.07 -3.20 33.62
C GLY A 132 -26.50 -3.75 33.60
N GLY A 133 -26.81 -4.63 32.63
CA GLY A 133 -28.10 -5.33 32.60
C GLY A 133 -28.34 -6.22 33.81
N ARG A 134 -27.32 -6.96 34.28
CA ARG A 134 -27.43 -7.76 35.52
C ARG A 134 -27.67 -6.91 36.76
N MET A 135 -26.95 -5.80 36.91
CA MET A 135 -27.12 -4.89 38.04
C MET A 135 -28.55 -4.33 38.08
N LEU A 136 -29.08 -3.87 36.93
CA LEU A 136 -30.46 -3.39 36.84
C LEU A 136 -31.48 -4.48 37.21
N ASN A 137 -31.29 -5.72 36.73
CA ASN A 137 -32.17 -6.83 37.07
C ASN A 137 -32.11 -7.19 38.56
N HIS A 138 -30.92 -7.14 39.16
CA HIS A 138 -30.73 -7.34 40.59
C HIS A 138 -31.45 -6.27 41.40
N ASP A 139 -31.24 -4.99 41.08
CA ASP A 139 -31.86 -3.86 41.78
C ASP A 139 -33.38 -3.90 41.68
N GLN A 140 -33.90 -4.31 40.52
CA GLN A 140 -35.33 -4.56 40.33
C GLN A 140 -35.83 -5.68 41.25
N ALA A 141 -35.13 -6.82 41.29
CA ALA A 141 -35.50 -7.95 42.13
C ALA A 141 -35.46 -7.62 43.64
N VAL A 142 -34.45 -6.86 44.09
CA VAL A 142 -34.36 -6.36 45.47
C VAL A 142 -35.53 -5.42 45.77
N SER A 143 -35.83 -4.49 44.85
CA SER A 143 -36.97 -3.57 45.00
C SER A 143 -38.29 -4.32 45.10
N ASP A 144 -38.52 -5.32 44.24
CA ASP A 144 -39.72 -6.14 44.27
C ASP A 144 -39.85 -6.92 45.59
N ARG A 145 -38.74 -7.43 46.13
CA ARG A 145 -38.71 -8.15 47.42
C ARG A 145 -38.97 -7.23 48.61
N LEU A 146 -38.47 -6.00 48.60
CA LEU A 146 -38.75 -4.99 49.64
C LEU A 146 -40.22 -4.55 49.64
N ASN A 147 -40.87 -4.60 48.47
CA ASN A 147 -42.29 -4.29 48.31
C ASN A 147 -43.22 -5.49 48.60
N ALA A 148 -42.68 -6.68 48.90
CA ALA A 148 -43.49 -7.86 49.24
C ALA A 148 -44.03 -7.77 50.67
N ASP A 149 -45.21 -8.37 50.91
CA ASP A 149 -45.94 -8.28 52.18
C ASP A 149 -45.20 -8.88 53.39
N ASP A 150 -44.26 -9.81 53.15
CA ASP A 150 -43.35 -10.38 54.16
C ASP A 150 -41.89 -10.03 53.82
N PRO A 151 -41.32 -8.95 54.39
CA PRO A 151 -39.96 -8.56 54.11
C PRO A 151 -38.96 -9.57 54.68
N PRO A 152 -37.89 -9.90 53.93
CA PRO A 152 -36.88 -10.85 54.38
C PRO A 152 -36.12 -10.34 55.61
N THR A 153 -35.78 -11.27 56.51
CA THR A 153 -34.99 -11.00 57.70
C THR A 153 -33.56 -10.54 57.34
N ALA A 154 -32.97 -9.70 58.18
CA ALA A 154 -31.66 -9.08 57.93
C ALA A 154 -30.51 -10.08 57.65
N ASP A 155 -30.59 -11.29 58.18
CA ASP A 155 -29.60 -12.34 57.94
C ASP A 155 -29.67 -12.92 56.51
N GLU A 156 -30.88 -13.05 55.95
CA GLU A 156 -31.07 -13.52 54.57
C GLU A 156 -30.53 -12.51 53.54
N PHE A 157 -30.60 -11.22 53.87
CA PHE A 157 -30.03 -10.15 53.04
C PHE A 157 -28.50 -10.25 52.97
N ARG A 158 -27.85 -10.46 54.13
CA ARG A 158 -26.38 -10.58 54.22
C ARG A 158 -25.86 -11.79 53.45
N GLU A 159 -26.60 -12.88 53.43
CA GLU A 159 -26.23 -14.08 52.67
C GLU A 159 -26.35 -13.86 51.17
N PHE A 160 -27.36 -13.11 50.73
CA PHE A 160 -27.56 -12.77 49.32
C PHE A 160 -26.43 -11.88 48.77
N ASP A 161 -26.03 -10.84 49.53
CA ASP A 161 -24.93 -9.95 49.15
C ASP A 161 -23.60 -10.72 49.00
N ARG A 162 -23.31 -11.66 49.91
CA ARG A 162 -22.12 -12.51 49.82
C ARG A 162 -22.08 -13.36 48.56
N LEU A 163 -23.22 -13.90 48.13
CA LEU A 163 -23.30 -14.72 46.91
C LEU A 163 -23.14 -13.86 45.64
N ALA A 164 -23.69 -12.65 45.64
CA ALA A 164 -23.54 -11.69 44.55
C ALA A 164 -22.07 -11.27 44.37
N GLU A 165 -21.38 -10.92 45.46
CA GLU A 165 -19.96 -10.56 45.44
C GLU A 165 -19.06 -11.71 44.94
N GLN A 166 -19.31 -12.95 45.40
CA GLN A 166 -18.53 -14.11 44.93
C GLN A 166 -18.71 -14.37 43.43
N GLN A 167 -19.91 -14.20 42.88
CA GLN A 167 -20.13 -14.34 41.45
C GLN A 167 -19.43 -13.23 40.66
N GLU A 168 -19.41 -12.00 41.17
CA GLU A 168 -18.78 -10.86 40.51
C GLU A 168 -17.26 -11.02 40.44
N ILE A 169 -16.62 -11.44 41.53
CA ILE A 169 -15.17 -11.72 41.59
C ILE A 169 -14.78 -12.80 40.57
N ARG A 170 -15.55 -13.88 40.47
CA ARG A 170 -15.29 -14.96 39.51
C ARG A 170 -15.41 -14.51 38.06
N GLN A 171 -16.36 -13.63 37.75
CA GLN A 171 -16.53 -13.11 36.39
C GLN A 171 -15.43 -12.13 35.98
N LEU A 172 -14.99 -11.26 36.89
CA LEU A 172 -13.87 -10.34 36.65
C LEU A 172 -12.57 -11.11 36.39
N ALA A 173 -12.33 -12.20 37.13
CA ALA A 173 -11.20 -13.08 36.91
C ALA A 173 -11.23 -13.77 35.54
N ALA A 174 -12.41 -14.15 35.04
CA ALA A 174 -12.57 -14.82 33.75
C ALA A 174 -12.33 -13.90 32.53
N THR A 175 -12.50 -12.59 32.68
CA THR A 175 -12.29 -11.60 31.60
C THR A 175 -10.91 -10.96 31.59
N SER A 176 -10.08 -11.27 32.58
CA SER A 176 -8.72 -10.74 32.71
C SER A 176 -7.73 -11.60 31.91
N GLU A 177 -7.30 -11.12 30.75
CA GLU A 177 -6.17 -11.71 30.00
C GLU A 177 -4.80 -11.28 30.56
N ASP A 178 -4.77 -10.53 31.66
CA ASP A 178 -3.55 -10.05 32.28
C ASP A 178 -3.00 -11.11 33.25
N ALA A 179 -1.93 -11.82 32.83
CA ALA A 179 -1.31 -12.90 33.61
C ALA A 179 -0.87 -12.47 35.03
N SER A 180 -0.68 -11.17 35.24
CA SER A 180 -0.38 -10.59 36.56
C SER A 180 -1.59 -10.58 37.51
N LEU A 181 -2.81 -10.37 36.97
CA LEU A 181 -4.06 -10.38 37.75
C LEU A 181 -4.53 -11.80 38.08
N MET A 182 -4.37 -12.76 37.17
CA MET A 182 -4.64 -14.17 37.47
C MET A 182 -3.80 -14.69 38.65
N ARG A 183 -2.58 -14.18 38.83
CA ARG A 183 -1.69 -14.53 39.94
C ARG A 183 -2.12 -13.95 41.29
N MET A 184 -2.83 -12.82 41.29
CA MET A 184 -3.40 -12.25 42.52
C MET A 184 -4.68 -12.96 42.96
N VAL A 185 -5.53 -13.37 42.01
CA VAL A 185 -6.76 -14.11 42.32
C VAL A 185 -6.45 -15.52 42.84
N SER A 186 -5.42 -16.19 42.32
CA SER A 186 -4.97 -17.50 42.81
C SER A 186 -4.25 -17.44 44.17
N SER A 187 -3.78 -16.27 44.61
CA SER A 187 -3.24 -16.07 45.97
C SER A 187 -4.33 -15.85 47.03
N PHE A 188 -5.58 -15.54 46.64
CA PHE A 188 -6.67 -15.32 47.59
C PHE A 188 -7.20 -16.64 48.18
N ASP A 189 -7.04 -17.75 47.46
CA ASP A 189 -7.35 -19.11 47.94
C ASP A 189 -6.26 -19.69 48.87
N GLN A 190 -5.14 -18.98 49.09
CA GLN A 190 -4.00 -19.43 49.91
C GLN A 190 -3.69 -18.51 51.10
N VAL A 191 -4.65 -17.72 51.58
CA VAL A 191 -4.49 -17.04 52.87
C VAL A 191 -4.98 -17.98 53.97
N PRO A 192 -4.10 -18.51 54.86
CA PRO A 192 -4.56 -19.20 56.05
C PRO A 192 -5.42 -18.23 56.88
N SER A 193 -6.51 -18.72 57.45
CA SER A 193 -7.50 -17.95 58.23
C SER A 193 -6.96 -17.27 59.50
N ALA A 194 -5.64 -17.17 59.69
CA ALA A 194 -4.97 -16.65 60.87
C ALA A 194 -4.69 -15.14 60.83
N PHE A 195 -5.07 -14.42 59.76
CA PHE A 195 -4.82 -12.97 59.69
C PHE A 195 -5.76 -12.13 60.57
N TRP A 196 -6.93 -12.66 60.96
CA TRP A 196 -7.93 -11.92 61.75
C TRP A 196 -8.00 -12.31 63.25
N ASP A 197 -7.24 -13.29 63.74
CA ASP A 197 -7.28 -13.76 65.14
C ASP A 197 -6.33 -12.98 66.10
N GLY A 198 -6.12 -11.68 65.85
CA GLY A 198 -5.04 -10.92 66.50
C GLY A 198 -5.37 -9.51 67.00
N GLN A 199 -6.63 -9.12 67.10
CA GLN A 199 -7.01 -7.83 67.71
C GLN A 199 -8.24 -7.98 68.61
N ASP A 200 -8.02 -8.59 69.79
CA ASP A 200 -8.78 -8.25 70.98
C ASP A 200 -7.91 -8.41 72.22
N ALA A 201 -8.13 -7.52 73.19
CA ALA A 201 -7.54 -7.42 74.52
C ALA A 201 -6.21 -6.65 74.65
N PHE A 202 -6.32 -5.32 74.82
CA PHE A 202 -5.68 -4.69 75.98
C PHE A 202 -6.68 -3.75 76.69
N LEU A 203 -7.18 -4.25 77.81
CA LEU A 203 -7.93 -3.53 78.85
C LEU A 203 -6.99 -2.59 79.62
N ILE A 204 -7.52 -1.40 79.91
CA ILE A 204 -7.64 -0.82 81.27
C ILE A 204 -6.58 -1.28 82.27
N TRP A 205 -5.69 -0.37 82.69
CA TRP A 205 -5.60 0.18 84.06
C TRP A 205 -4.78 1.48 84.03
#